data_AF-A0A521CLP9-F1
#
_entry.id   AF-A0A521CLP9-F1
#
_cell.length_a   1.000
_cell.length_b   1.000
_cell.length_c   1.000
_cell.angle_alpha   90.00
_cell.angle_beta   90.00
_cell.angle_gamma   90.00
#
_symmetry.space_group_name_H-M   'P 1'
#
loop_
_entity.id
_entity.type
_entity.pdbx_description
1 polymer ?
#
loop_
_entity_poly.entity_id
_entity_poly.type
_entity_poly.pdbx_seq_one_letter_code
_entity_poly.pdbx_strand_id
1 'polypeptide(L)' 'MATMNVSLPDQMKDWVETRLENASFSNTSDYVRHLIRRDQEREQAIAELQSAVNKGLESGPAQNFDLGEFLSRMHTKHGV' A
#
# COMPACT_ATOMS: atom_id res chain seq x y z
N MET A 1 11.32 -12.73 -20.74
CA MET A 1 11.57 -11.55 -19.88
C MET A 1 12.00 -10.40 -20.77
N ALA A 2 11.51 -9.19 -20.52
CA ALA A 2 12.07 -7.99 -21.13
C ALA A 2 13.34 -7.58 -20.35
N THR A 3 14.38 -7.15 -21.05
CA THR A 3 15.63 -6.66 -20.43
C THR A 3 15.61 -5.14 -20.46
N MET A 4 15.93 -4.52 -19.32
CA MET A 4 16.06 -3.07 -19.18
C MET A 4 17.41 -2.77 -18.53
N ASN A 5 18.24 -1.97 -19.22
CA ASN A 5 19.53 -1.52 -18.70
C ASN A 5 19.33 -0.21 -17.93
N VAL A 6 19.88 -0.13 -16.72
CA VAL A 6 19.78 1.05 -15.86
C VAL A 6 21.18 1.36 -15.33
N SER A 7 21.61 2.62 -15.49
CA SER A 7 22.84 3.11 -14.89
C SER A 7 22.54 3.69 -13.51
N LEU A 8 23.31 3.30 -12.51
CA LEU A 8 23.19 3.77 -11.14
C LEU A 8 24.50 4.43 -10.71
N PRO A 9 24.45 5.53 -9.93
CA PRO A 9 25.64 6.05 -9.25
C PRO A 9 26.25 5.00 -8.30
N ASP A 10 27.55 5.09 -8.06
CA ASP A 10 28.29 4.12 -7.23
C ASP A 10 27.65 3.94 -5.83
N GLN A 11 27.23 5.03 -5.19
CA GLN A 11 26.55 4.96 -3.89
C GLN A 11 25.26 4.12 -3.91
N MET A 12 24.50 4.18 -5.01
CA MET A 12 23.29 3.37 -5.15
C MET A 12 23.62 1.91 -5.44
N LYS A 13 24.70 1.65 -6.19
CA LYS A 13 25.20 0.30 -6.42
C LYS A 13 25.62 -0.36 -5.10
N ASP A 14 26.42 0.32 -4.29
CA ASP A 14 26.88 -0.18 -2.99
C ASP A 14 25.67 -0.51 -2.09
N TRP A 15 24.67 0.37 -2.07
CA TRP A 15 23.43 0.11 -1.34
C TRP A 15 22.72 -1.16 -1.82
N VAL A 16 22.61 -1.41 -3.12
CA VAL A 16 22.00 -2.64 -3.64
C VAL A 16 22.84 -3.87 -3.26
N GLU A 17 24.16 -3.78 -3.32
CA GLU A 17 25.06 -4.87 -2.92
C GLU A 17 24.86 -5.26 -1.45
N THR A 18 24.76 -4.29 -0.52
CA THR A 18 24.44 -4.60 0.88
C THR A 18 23.09 -5.29 1.08
N ARG A 19 22.12 -5.10 0.17
CA ARG A 19 20.82 -5.80 0.22
C ARG A 19 20.94 -7.25 -0.25
N LEU A 20 21.89 -7.56 -1.12
CA LEU A 20 22.17 -8.91 -1.59
C LEU A 20 22.91 -9.73 -0.52
N GLU A 21 23.86 -9.11 0.20
CA GLU A 21 24.64 -9.75 1.27
C GLU A 21 23.76 -10.28 2.42
N ASN A 22 22.64 -9.61 2.69
CA ASN A 22 21.66 -10.03 3.70
C ASN A 22 20.81 -11.24 3.27
N ALA A 23 21.24 -11.99 2.25
CA ALA A 23 20.63 -13.21 1.69
C ALA A 23 19.15 -13.06 1.24
N SER A 24 18.63 -11.85 1.17
CA SER A 24 17.22 -11.58 0.85
C SER A 24 16.93 -11.57 -0.65
N PHE A 25 17.96 -11.42 -1.49
CA PHE A 25 17.82 -11.35 -2.94
C PHE A 25 18.99 -12.07 -3.63
N SER A 26 18.72 -12.78 -4.73
CA SER A 26 19.74 -13.58 -5.43
C SER A 26 20.59 -12.75 -6.40
N ASN A 27 20.06 -11.64 -6.90
CA ASN A 27 20.73 -10.72 -7.81
C ASN A 27 20.07 -9.33 -7.81
N THR A 28 20.76 -8.33 -8.38
CA THR A 28 20.28 -6.95 -8.52
C THR A 28 18.92 -6.84 -9.19
N SER A 29 18.66 -7.64 -10.24
CA SER A 29 17.38 -7.59 -10.96
C SER A 29 16.22 -8.05 -10.09
N ASP A 30 16.44 -9.03 -9.20
CA ASP A 30 15.40 -9.47 -8.25
C ASP A 30 15.07 -8.38 -7.25
N TYR A 31 16.09 -7.69 -6.72
CA TYR A 31 15.89 -6.56 -5.83
C TYR A 31 15.11 -5.43 -6.52
N VAL A 32 15.46 -5.08 -7.76
CA VAL A 32 14.76 -4.06 -8.54
C VAL A 32 13.31 -4.47 -8.82
N ARG A 33 13.04 -5.73 -9.20
CA ARG A 33 11.66 -6.22 -9.40
C ARG A 33 10.85 -6.17 -8.11
N HIS A 34 11.47 -6.48 -6.97
CA HIS A 34 10.84 -6.33 -5.66
C HIS A 34 10.49 -4.87 -5.36
N LEU A 35 11.39 -3.93 -5.63
CA LEU A 35 11.11 -2.50 -5.45
C LEU A 35 9.95 -2.02 -6.33
N ILE A 36 9.92 -2.43 -7.61
CA ILE A 36 8.82 -2.09 -8.53
C ILE A 36 7.49 -2.65 -8.01
N ARG A 37 7.46 -3.89 -7.51
CA ARG A 37 6.23 -4.46 -6.94
C ARG A 37 5.75 -3.68 -5.72
N ARG A 38 6.67 -3.34 -4.82
CA ARG A 38 6.35 -2.56 -3.62
C ARG A 38 5.86 -1.15 -3.97
N ASP A 39 6.40 -0.56 -5.03
CA ASP A 39 5.94 0.73 -5.57
C ASP A 39 4.50 0.63 -6.09
N GLN A 40 4.21 -0.38 -6.92
CA GLN A 40 2.86 -0.66 -7.42
C GLN A 40 1.86 -0.93 -6.30
N GLU A 41 2.23 -1.74 -5.29
CA GLU A 41 1.40 -2.02 -4.13
C GLU A 41 1.07 -0.74 -3.35
N ARG A 42 2.05 0.17 -3.21
CA ARG A 42 1.84 1.46 -2.56
C ARG A 42 0.91 2.36 -3.37
N GLU A 43 1.11 2.46 -4.68
CA GLU A 43 0.24 3.24 -5.56
C GLU A 43 -1.20 2.73 -5.50
N GLN A 44 -1.38 1.41 -5.56
CA GLN A 44 -2.68 0.76 -5.45
C GLN A 44 -3.35 1.06 -4.09
N ALA A 45 -2.62 0.94 -2.98
CA ALA A 45 -3.15 1.25 -1.65
C ALA A 45 -3.56 2.72 -1.51
N ILE A 46 -2.80 3.64 -2.11
CA ILE A 46 -3.15 5.07 -2.13
C ILE A 46 -4.43 5.29 -2.94
N ALA A 47 -4.54 4.68 -4.13
CA ALA A 47 -5.72 4.80 -4.98
C ALA A 47 -6.98 4.25 -4.29
N GLU A 48 -6.86 3.12 -3.59
CA GLU A 48 -7.95 2.53 -2.82
C GLU A 48 -8.40 3.44 -1.68
N LEU A 49 -7.45 3.99 -0.92
CA LEU A 49 -7.77 4.94 0.16
C LEU A 49 -8.46 6.18 -0.38
N GLN A 50 -7.94 6.76 -1.47
CA GLN A 50 -8.54 7.93 -2.11
C GLN A 50 -9.96 7.63 -2.62
N SER A 51 -10.18 6.44 -3.21
CA SER A 51 -11.51 6.01 -3.62
C SER A 51 -12.47 5.89 -2.44
N ALA A 52 -12.03 5.31 -1.32
CA ALA A 52 -12.84 5.21 -0.11
C ALA A 52 -13.19 6.58 0.48
N VAL A 53 -12.24 7.52 0.50
CA VAL A 53 -12.48 8.91 0.94
C VAL A 53 -13.49 9.59 0.02
N ASN A 54 -13.34 9.48 -1.31
CA ASN A 54 -14.28 10.06 -2.26
C ASN A 54 -15.69 9.51 -2.07
N LYS A 55 -15.84 8.19 -1.91
CA LYS A 55 -17.13 7.55 -1.59
C LYS A 55 -17.73 8.11 -0.30
N GLY A 56 -16.91 8.37 0.71
CA GLY A 56 -17.35 9.00 1.96
C GLY A 56 -17.84 10.43 1.76
N LEU A 57 -17.11 11.25 0.98
CA LEU A 57 -17.52 12.62 0.67
C LEU A 57 -18.80 12.69 -0.18
N GLU A 58 -18.98 11.73 -1.09
CA GLU A 58 -20.17 11.60 -1.93
C GLU A 58 -21.36 10.95 -1.18
N SER A 59 -21.15 10.38 0.01
CA SER A 59 -22.19 9.70 0.79
C SER A 59 -23.22 10.64 1.42
N GLY A 60 -23.04 11.95 1.24
CA GLY A 60 -23.91 12.99 1.75
C GLY A 60 -23.28 13.78 2.91
N PRO A 61 -24.03 14.75 3.47
CA PRO A 61 -23.51 15.58 4.55
C PRO A 61 -23.24 14.75 5.81
N ALA A 62 -22.13 15.08 6.49
CA ALA A 62 -21.82 14.49 7.79
C ALA A 62 -22.94 14.78 8.79
N GLN A 63 -23.29 13.77 9.58
CA GLN A 63 -24.30 13.86 10.64
C GLN A 63 -23.65 13.68 12.00
N ASN A 64 -24.29 14.19 13.05
CA ASN A 64 -23.84 13.94 14.42
C ASN A 64 -23.83 12.44 14.71
N PHE A 65 -22.77 11.96 15.34
CA PHE A 65 -22.59 10.55 15.65
C PHE A 65 -22.68 10.31 17.15
N ASP A 66 -23.67 9.53 17.57
CA ASP A 66 -23.79 9.00 18.92
C ASP A 66 -23.43 7.51 18.93
N LEU A 67 -22.38 7.16 19.67
CA LEU A 67 -21.87 5.79 19.75
C LEU A 67 -22.86 4.84 20.45
N GLY A 68 -23.56 5.30 21.49
CA GLY A 68 -24.48 4.48 22.27
C GLY A 68 -25.73 4.11 21.48
N GLU A 69 -26.30 5.08 20.75
CA GLU A 69 -27.41 4.84 19.83
C GLU A 69 -26.99 3.91 18.69
N PHE A 70 -25.81 4.14 18.11
CA PHE A 70 -25.27 3.30 17.04
C PHE A 70 -25.12 1.83 17.47
N LEU A 71 -24.51 1.57 18.62
CA LEU A 71 -24.30 0.21 19.12
C LEU A 71 -25.62 -0.48 19.47
N SER A 72 -26.56 0.24 20.10
CA SER A 72 -27.90 -0.28 20.40
C SER A 72 -28.61 -0.71 19.12
N ARG A 73 -28.56 0.11 18.07
CA ARG A 73 -29.13 -0.20 16.75
C ARG A 73 -28.47 -1.42 16.09
N MET A 74 -27.14 -1.56 16.20
CA MET A 74 -26.42 -2.73 15.64
C MET A 74 -26.73 -4.01 16.40
N HIS A 75 -26.81 -3.97 17.73
CA HIS A 75 -27.23 -5.13 18.53
C HIS A 75 -28.68 -5.55 18.24
N THR A 76 -29.62 -4.62 18.07
CA THR A 76 -31.00 -4.99 17.69
C THR A 76 -31.08 -5.56 16.27
N LYS A 77 -30.24 -5.09 15.34
CA LYS A 77 -30.28 -5.52 13.94
C LYS A 77 -29.52 -6.83 13.67
N HIS A 78 -28.45 -7.08 14.41
CA HIS A 78 -27.51 -8.18 14.15
C HIS A 78 -27.25 -9.09 15.35
N GLY A 79 -27.74 -8.75 16.53
CA GLY A 79 -27.71 -9.62 17.70
C GLY A 79 -28.79 -10.69 17.58
N VAL A 80 -28.34 -11.95 17.52
CA VAL A 80 -29.18 -13.14 17.72
C VAL A 80 -29.42 -13.32 19.22
#